data_AF-A0AAD4CI35-F1
#
_entry.id   AF-A0AAD4CI35-F1
#
_cell.length_a   1.000
_cell.length_b   1.000
_cell.length_c   1.000
_cell.angle_alpha   90.00
_cell.angle_beta   90.00
_cell.angle_gamma   90.00
#
_symmetry.space_group_name_H-M   'P 1'
#
loop_
_entity.id
_entity.type
_entity.pdbx_description
1 polymer ?
#
loop_
_entity_poly.entity_id
_entity_poly.type
_entity_poly.pdbx_seq_one_letter_code
_entity_poly.pdbx_strand_id
1 'polypeptide(L)'
;MLLRYIEDEERTWEAFTEDGYYRTGDLVEVDSEGTYTIAGRASADFVRFNGLRIPAYEVESHICELLYVAEAHVLSVPDKEYGQRVGALIRLRPGKLDGQCSHLTLGRLRKDLAGSLSTYKLPTLLRVVGPDEDLPTIPQGKLARSQAMKLYFTTELATAHTVEIWRFNVEEMNPRKAWDWGGVA
;
A
#
# COMPACT_ATOMS: atom_id res chain seq x y z
N MET A 1 26.46 18.47 2.52
CA MET A 1 26.08 18.09 3.89
C MET A 1 25.09 19.14 4.39
N LEU A 2 23.97 18.74 4.97
CA LEU A 2 23.04 19.70 5.58
C LEU A 2 23.75 20.37 6.78
N LEU A 3 23.61 21.69 6.93
CA LEU A 3 24.17 22.41 8.08
C LEU A 3 23.09 22.72 9.11
N ARG A 4 21.95 23.27 8.67
CA ARG A 4 20.76 23.56 9.48
C ARG A 4 19.57 23.88 8.58
N TYR A 5 18.37 23.82 9.14
CA TYR A 5 17.20 24.46 8.56
C TYR A 5 17.21 25.96 8.91
N ILE A 6 16.75 26.79 7.98
CA ILE A 6 16.68 28.24 8.18
C ILE A 6 15.53 28.51 9.16
N GLU A 7 15.83 29.23 10.24
CA GLU A 7 14.85 29.67 11.26
C GLU A 7 14.09 28.52 11.96
N ASP A 8 14.62 27.29 11.92
CA ASP A 8 13.99 26.09 12.48
C ASP A 8 15.04 25.24 13.21
N GLU A 9 15.37 25.68 14.45
CA GLU A 9 16.36 25.02 15.30
C GLU A 9 15.90 23.64 15.77
N GLU A 10 14.60 23.48 16.02
CA GLU A 10 14.00 22.20 16.44
C GLU A 10 14.17 21.15 15.34
N ARG A 11 13.76 21.44 14.09
CA ARG A 11 14.01 20.51 12.98
C ARG A 11 15.48 20.26 12.72
N THR A 12 16.33 21.25 12.96
CA THR A 12 17.78 21.07 12.82
C THR A 12 18.26 20.03 13.81
N TRP A 13 17.86 20.11 15.08
CA TRP A 13 18.22 19.13 16.09
C TRP A 13 17.66 17.73 15.77
N GLU A 14 16.38 17.64 15.40
CA GLU A 14 15.72 16.36 15.08
C GLU A 14 16.31 15.66 13.85
N ALA A 15 16.88 16.42 12.92
CA ALA A 15 17.44 15.88 11.69
C ALA A 15 18.79 15.20 11.87
N PHE A 16 19.45 15.36 13.02
CA PHE A 16 20.70 14.65 13.31
C PHE A 16 20.50 13.61 14.43
N THR A 17 21.31 12.57 14.40
CA THR A 17 21.46 11.63 15.51
C THR A 17 22.41 12.21 16.57
N GLU A 18 22.41 11.66 17.78
CA GLU A 18 23.29 12.11 18.87
C GLU A 18 24.78 12.02 18.53
N ASP A 19 25.15 11.08 17.66
CA ASP A 19 26.49 10.86 17.12
C ASP A 19 26.79 11.66 15.83
N GLY A 20 25.90 12.56 15.42
CA GLY A 20 26.14 13.57 14.39
C GLY A 20 25.80 13.18 12.94
N TYR A 21 25.13 12.04 12.72
CA TYR A 21 24.69 11.64 11.38
C TYR A 21 23.37 12.29 10.99
N TYR A 22 23.27 12.73 9.74
CA TYR A 22 22.04 13.28 9.18
C TYR A 22 21.03 12.17 8.85
N ARG A 23 19.81 12.30 9.37
CA ARG A 23 18.66 11.44 9.08
C ARG A 23 18.07 11.85 7.74
N THR A 24 18.44 11.15 6.66
CA THR A 24 17.88 11.40 5.32
C THR A 24 16.36 11.23 5.27
N GLY A 25 15.82 10.40 6.16
CA GLY A 25 14.42 10.00 6.14
C GLY A 25 14.13 8.97 5.06
N ASP A 26 15.15 8.34 4.47
CA ASP A 26 15.01 7.20 3.58
C ASP A 26 15.17 5.89 4.36
N LEU A 27 14.38 4.89 4.00
CA LEU A 27 14.51 3.52 4.46
C LEU A 27 15.35 2.75 3.46
N VAL A 28 16.25 1.93 3.95
CA VAL A 28 17.22 1.21 3.12
C VAL A 28 17.26 -0.24 3.59
N GLU A 29 17.19 -1.15 2.63
CA GLU A 29 17.45 -2.57 2.84
C GLU A 29 18.90 -2.88 2.46
N VAL A 30 19.54 -3.73 3.26
CA VAL A 30 20.93 -4.15 3.06
C VAL A 30 20.93 -5.65 2.83
N ASP A 31 21.44 -6.08 1.68
CA ASP A 31 21.56 -7.50 1.36
C ASP A 31 22.81 -8.15 2.00
N SER A 32 22.96 -9.47 1.85
CA SER A 32 24.09 -10.22 2.40
C SER A 32 25.45 -9.84 1.80
N GLU A 33 25.46 -9.21 0.62
CA GLU A 33 26.66 -8.75 -0.09
C GLU A 33 27.01 -7.28 0.25
N GLY A 34 26.21 -6.62 1.09
CA GLY A 34 26.41 -5.23 1.52
C GLY A 34 25.88 -4.18 0.52
N THR A 35 25.02 -4.57 -0.42
CA THR A 35 24.36 -3.63 -1.32
C THR A 35 23.20 -2.95 -0.63
N TYR A 36 23.13 -1.62 -0.76
CA TYR A 36 22.07 -0.80 -0.20
C TYR A 36 20.99 -0.52 -1.25
N THR A 37 19.76 -0.92 -0.98
CA THR A 37 18.59 -0.63 -1.83
C THR A 37 17.64 0.31 -1.11
N ILE A 38 17.30 1.45 -1.71
CA ILE A 38 16.36 2.41 -1.13
C ILE A 38 14.95 1.81 -1.17
N ALA A 39 14.41 1.48 0.01
CA ALA A 39 13.10 0.86 0.20
C ALA A 39 11.96 1.91 0.34
N GLY A 40 12.29 3.20 0.32
CA GLY A 40 11.32 4.31 0.36
C GLY A 40 11.65 5.32 1.44
N ARG A 41 10.64 6.01 1.97
CA ARG A 41 10.80 7.05 2.99
C ARG A 41 10.32 6.59 4.36
N ALA A 42 10.99 7.00 5.43
CA ALA A 42 10.54 6.82 6.81
C ALA A 42 9.20 7.53 7.08
N SER A 43 8.94 8.63 6.36
CA SER A 43 7.65 9.33 6.37
C SER A 43 6.61 8.70 5.42
N ALA A 44 6.86 7.51 4.87
CA ALA A 44 5.93 6.86 3.96
C ALA A 44 4.64 6.46 4.70
N ASP A 45 3.55 6.39 3.93
CA ASP A 45 2.28 5.92 4.43
C ASP A 45 2.34 4.39 4.64
N PHE A 46 2.03 3.94 5.86
CA PHE A 46 2.00 2.54 6.22
C PHE A 46 0.57 2.07 6.50
N VAL A 47 0.25 0.86 6.06
CA VAL A 47 -0.92 0.09 6.52
C VAL A 47 -0.47 -0.84 7.64
N ARG A 48 -1.20 -0.83 8.76
CA ARG A 48 -0.96 -1.68 9.93
C ARG A 48 -1.93 -2.86 9.96
N PHE A 49 -1.68 -3.86 9.11
CA PHE A 49 -2.53 -5.04 8.99
C PHE A 49 -2.08 -6.15 9.94
N ASN A 50 -2.95 -6.52 10.88
CA ASN A 50 -2.72 -7.58 11.87
C ASN A 50 -1.37 -7.45 12.62
N GLY A 51 -1.02 -6.23 13.03
CA GLY A 51 0.23 -5.91 13.72
C GLY A 51 1.48 -5.77 12.82
N LEU A 52 1.37 -6.07 11.51
CA LEU A 52 2.46 -5.91 10.55
C LEU A 52 2.42 -4.54 9.87
N ARG A 53 3.59 -3.98 9.55
CA ARG A 53 3.72 -2.72 8.82
C ARG A 53 3.93 -2.99 7.34
N ILE A 54 3.04 -2.49 6.50
CA ILE A 54 3.09 -2.64 5.05
C ILE A 54 3.24 -1.24 4.44
N PRO A 55 4.35 -0.94 3.75
CA PRO A 55 4.49 0.33 3.02
C PRO A 55 3.48 0.39 1.88
N ALA A 56 2.64 1.44 1.85
CA ALA A 56 1.63 1.60 0.80
C ALA A 56 2.28 1.70 -0.59
N TYR A 57 3.39 2.45 -0.69
CA TYR A 57 4.15 2.63 -1.93
C TYR A 57 4.66 1.32 -2.54
N GLU A 58 5.11 0.36 -1.73
CA GLU A 58 5.60 -0.93 -2.22
C GLU A 58 4.48 -1.67 -2.97
N VAL A 59 3.30 -1.73 -2.35
CA VAL A 59 2.12 -2.37 -2.93
C VAL A 59 1.62 -1.58 -4.15
N GLU A 60 1.62 -0.24 -4.09
CA GLU A 60 1.28 0.63 -5.24
C GLU A 60 2.19 0.36 -6.44
N SER A 61 3.51 0.24 -6.22
CA SER A 61 4.50 0.01 -7.28
C SER A 61 4.21 -1.30 -8.03
N HIS A 62 4.03 -2.40 -7.30
CA HIS A 62 3.71 -3.69 -7.92
C HIS A 62 2.36 -3.72 -8.61
N ILE A 63 1.35 -3.01 -8.10
CA ILE A 63 0.07 -2.89 -8.81
C ILE A 63 0.24 -2.09 -10.11
N CYS A 64 1.06 -1.02 -10.10
CA CYS A 64 1.31 -0.19 -11.28
C CYS A 64 2.09 -0.91 -12.39
N GLU A 65 2.84 -1.98 -12.05
CA GLU A 65 3.52 -2.85 -13.03
C GLU A 65 2.52 -3.66 -13.88
N LEU A 66 1.29 -3.85 -13.42
CA LEU A 66 0.26 -4.60 -14.13
C LEU A 66 -0.26 -3.81 -15.33
N LEU A 67 -0.19 -4.40 -16.54
CA LEU A 67 -0.46 -3.70 -17.80
C LEU A 67 -1.88 -3.11 -17.93
N TYR A 68 -2.85 -3.65 -17.21
CA TYR A 68 -4.23 -3.18 -17.20
C TYR A 68 -4.48 -2.03 -16.22
N VAL A 69 -3.52 -1.68 -15.37
CA VAL A 69 -3.64 -0.59 -14.38
C VAL A 69 -3.17 0.72 -14.99
N ALA A 70 -4.01 1.75 -14.88
CA ALA A 70 -3.66 3.12 -15.25
C ALA A 70 -3.09 3.88 -14.06
N GLU A 71 -3.71 3.70 -12.90
CA GLU A 71 -3.37 4.37 -11.65
C GLU A 71 -3.79 3.48 -10.48
N ALA A 72 -2.96 3.40 -9.44
CA ALA A 72 -3.25 2.65 -8.23
C ALA A 72 -2.83 3.42 -6.99
N HIS A 73 -3.69 3.39 -5.97
CA HIS A 73 -3.43 3.96 -4.67
C HIS A 73 -3.76 2.96 -3.58
N VAL A 74 -2.87 2.82 -2.61
CA VAL A 74 -3.05 1.92 -1.48
C VAL A 74 -3.40 2.76 -0.25
N LEU A 75 -4.55 2.44 0.32
CA LEU A 75 -5.14 3.15 1.44
C LEU A 75 -5.20 2.23 2.66
N SER A 76 -4.92 2.82 3.82
CA SER A 76 -5.13 2.18 5.11
C SER A 76 -6.61 2.31 5.50
N VAL A 77 -7.35 1.21 5.42
CA VAL A 77 -8.79 1.18 5.76
C VAL A 77 -8.97 0.61 7.17
N PRO A 78 -9.55 1.33 8.14
CA PRO A 78 -9.77 0.80 9.48
C PRO A 78 -10.61 -0.48 9.48
N ASP A 79 -10.21 -1.47 10.27
CA ASP A 79 -10.90 -2.75 10.38
C ASP A 79 -10.92 -3.21 11.85
N LYS A 80 -12.06 -3.76 12.29
CA LYS A 80 -12.25 -4.16 13.70
C LYS A 80 -11.45 -5.39 14.11
N GLU A 81 -11.18 -6.29 13.17
CA GLU A 81 -10.55 -7.58 13.41
C GLU A 81 -9.04 -7.51 13.19
N TYR A 82 -8.61 -6.84 12.11
CA TYR A 82 -7.21 -6.77 11.70
C TYR A 82 -6.54 -5.42 11.97
N GLY A 83 -7.24 -4.48 12.61
CA GLY A 83 -6.79 -3.11 12.88
C GLY A 83 -6.90 -2.22 11.63
N GLN A 84 -6.18 -2.54 10.56
CA GLN A 84 -6.26 -1.86 9.28
C GLN A 84 -6.12 -2.85 8.13
N ARG A 85 -6.92 -2.71 7.07
CA ARG A 85 -6.85 -3.47 5.82
C ARG A 85 -6.09 -2.71 4.74
N VAL A 86 -5.42 -3.47 3.88
CA VAL A 86 -4.79 -2.97 2.64
C VAL A 86 -5.88 -2.75 1.61
N GLY A 87 -6.28 -1.51 1.37
CA GLY A 87 -7.29 -1.15 0.37
C GLY A 87 -6.67 -0.64 -0.92
N ALA A 88 -6.87 -1.37 -2.02
CA ALA A 88 -6.43 -0.96 -3.34
C ALA A 88 -7.53 -0.18 -4.06
N LEU A 89 -7.25 1.07 -4.39
CA LEU A 89 -8.08 1.93 -5.23
C LEU A 89 -7.43 1.99 -6.61
N ILE A 90 -8.08 1.40 -7.62
CA ILE A 90 -7.47 1.16 -8.94
C ILE A 90 -8.31 1.81 -10.03
N ARG A 91 -7.65 2.55 -10.93
CA ARG A 91 -8.20 2.96 -12.22
C ARG A 91 -7.62 2.06 -13.31
N LEU A 92 -8.49 1.47 -14.12
CA LEU A 92 -8.08 0.59 -15.22
C LEU A 92 -7.76 1.41 -16.48
N ARG A 93 -6.85 0.89 -17.30
CA ARG A 93 -6.62 1.41 -18.65
C ARG A 93 -7.80 1.01 -19.56
N PRO A 94 -8.32 1.91 -20.40
CA PRO A 94 -9.38 1.59 -21.35
C PRO A 94 -8.99 0.41 -22.27
N GLY A 95 -9.86 -0.61 -22.35
CA GLY A 95 -9.72 -1.72 -23.30
C GLY A 95 -8.53 -2.67 -23.05
N LYS A 96 -7.85 -2.58 -21.90
CA LYS A 96 -6.65 -3.36 -21.58
C LYS A 96 -6.89 -4.50 -20.58
N LEU A 97 -8.11 -4.67 -20.09
CA LEU A 97 -8.46 -5.87 -19.35
C LEU A 97 -8.67 -6.98 -20.38
N ASP A 98 -7.87 -8.05 -20.27
CA ASP A 98 -7.88 -9.20 -21.17
C ASP A 98 -9.33 -9.54 -21.55
N GLY A 99 -9.67 -9.60 -22.84
CA GLY A 99 -11.05 -9.60 -23.37
C GLY A 99 -11.99 -10.73 -22.90
N GLN A 100 -11.58 -11.52 -21.91
CA GLN A 100 -12.32 -12.53 -21.16
C GLN A 100 -12.95 -11.97 -19.87
N CYS A 101 -12.44 -10.86 -19.31
CA CYS A 101 -12.99 -10.22 -18.12
C CYS A 101 -13.23 -8.73 -18.39
N SER A 102 -14.48 -8.29 -18.26
CA SER A 102 -14.87 -6.88 -18.33
C SER A 102 -14.62 -6.13 -17.01
N HIS A 103 -14.34 -6.86 -15.92
CA HIS A 103 -14.13 -6.30 -14.58
C HIS A 103 -12.95 -6.96 -13.87
N LEU A 104 -12.11 -6.14 -13.21
CA LEU A 104 -11.01 -6.61 -12.37
C LEU A 104 -11.59 -7.06 -11.03
N THR A 105 -11.30 -8.31 -10.65
CA THR A 105 -11.67 -8.84 -9.33
C THR A 105 -10.50 -8.84 -8.36
N LEU A 106 -10.79 -8.82 -7.06
CA LEU A 106 -9.78 -8.87 -6.01
C LEU A 106 -9.01 -10.19 -6.05
N GLY A 107 -9.70 -11.30 -6.35
CA GLY A 107 -9.06 -12.60 -6.54
C GLY A 107 -8.05 -12.60 -7.68
N ARG A 108 -8.38 -11.97 -8.82
CA ARG A 108 -7.45 -11.84 -9.95
C ARG A 108 -6.25 -10.95 -9.58
N LEU A 109 -6.51 -9.79 -8.97
CA LEU A 109 -5.45 -8.88 -8.54
C LEU A 109 -4.47 -9.57 -7.58
N ARG A 110 -4.97 -10.28 -6.57
CA ARG A 110 -4.14 -11.03 -5.61
C ARG A 110 -3.33 -12.12 -6.29
N LYS A 111 -3.91 -12.83 -7.26
CA LYS A 111 -3.20 -13.86 -8.04
C LYS A 111 -2.05 -13.26 -8.85
N ASP A 112 -2.29 -12.14 -9.52
CA ASP A 112 -1.26 -11.48 -10.35
C ASP A 112 -0.11 -10.91 -9.51
N LEU A 113 -0.39 -10.52 -8.26
CA LEU A 113 0.61 -10.02 -7.30
C LEU A 113 1.29 -11.11 -6.47
N ALA A 114 0.77 -12.33 -6.41
CA ALA A 114 1.27 -13.39 -5.52
C ALA A 114 2.70 -13.84 -5.84
N GLY A 115 3.21 -13.55 -7.04
CA GLY A 115 4.59 -13.84 -7.43
C GLY A 115 5.60 -12.75 -7.03
N SER A 116 5.14 -11.53 -6.72
CA SER A 116 6.01 -10.38 -6.41
C SER A 116 5.86 -9.87 -4.97
N LEU A 117 4.73 -10.15 -4.31
CA LEU A 117 4.45 -9.71 -2.95
C LEU A 117 4.16 -10.89 -2.02
N SER A 118 4.68 -10.81 -0.78
CA SER A 118 4.31 -11.74 0.29
C SER A 118 2.81 -11.68 0.58
N THR A 119 2.21 -12.81 0.99
CA THR A 119 0.75 -12.96 1.12
C THR A 119 0.10 -11.91 2.04
N TYR A 120 0.78 -11.50 3.11
CA TYR A 120 0.27 -10.50 4.05
C TYR A 120 0.26 -9.07 3.49
N LYS A 121 1.05 -8.77 2.46
CA LYS A 121 1.09 -7.46 1.77
C LYS A 121 0.01 -7.33 0.69
N LEU A 122 -0.58 -8.46 0.27
CA LEU A 122 -1.56 -8.47 -0.80
C LEU A 122 -2.82 -7.67 -0.43
N PRO A 123 -3.41 -6.91 -1.39
CA PRO A 123 -4.64 -6.18 -1.16
C PRO A 123 -5.75 -7.05 -0.58
N THR A 124 -6.47 -6.51 0.40
CA THR A 124 -7.57 -7.17 1.09
C THR A 124 -8.92 -6.50 0.81
N LEU A 125 -8.89 -5.30 0.25
CA LEU A 125 -10.04 -4.59 -0.31
C LEU A 125 -9.67 -4.11 -1.71
N LEU A 126 -10.61 -4.15 -2.64
CA LEU A 126 -10.46 -3.59 -3.97
C LEU A 126 -11.64 -2.67 -4.28
N ARG A 127 -11.34 -1.44 -4.72
CA ARG A 127 -12.29 -0.55 -5.37
C ARG A 127 -11.75 -0.17 -6.75
N VAL A 128 -12.49 -0.52 -7.79
CA VAL A 128 -12.21 -0.06 -9.15
C VAL A 128 -12.95 1.26 -9.39
N VAL A 129 -12.21 2.30 -9.75
CA VAL A 129 -12.72 3.65 -9.98
C VAL A 129 -13.09 3.81 -11.46
N GLY A 130 -14.31 4.29 -11.70
CA GLY A 130 -14.81 4.57 -13.05
C GLY A 130 -14.09 5.76 -13.72
N PRO A 131 -14.17 5.90 -15.06
CA PRO A 131 -13.52 6.99 -15.79
C PRO A 131 -13.97 8.37 -15.29
N ASP A 132 -15.25 8.53 -14.93
CA ASP A 132 -15.85 9.79 -14.51
C ASP A 132 -15.86 10.01 -12.97
N GLU A 133 -15.38 9.03 -12.21
CA GLU A 133 -15.27 9.16 -10.75
C GLU A 133 -14.00 9.93 -10.37
N ASP A 134 -14.14 10.93 -9.48
CA ASP A 134 -13.07 11.86 -9.14
C ASP A 134 -12.20 11.37 -7.97
N LEU A 135 -10.88 11.42 -8.17
CA LEU A 135 -9.90 11.09 -7.13
C LEU A 135 -9.52 12.37 -6.38
N PRO A 136 -9.90 12.53 -5.10
CA PRO A 136 -9.64 13.76 -4.39
C PRO A 136 -8.13 13.98 -4.26
N THR A 137 -7.65 15.12 -4.73
CA THR A 137 -6.23 15.50 -4.67
C THR A 137 -6.00 16.65 -3.69
N ILE A 138 -4.83 16.66 -3.06
CA ILE A 138 -4.33 17.84 -2.35
C ILE A 138 -3.83 18.89 -3.37
N PRO A 139 -3.66 20.19 -3.00
CA PRO A 139 -3.21 21.23 -3.92
C PRO A 139 -1.88 20.95 -4.65
N GLN A 140 -1.07 20.03 -4.13
CA GLN A 140 0.16 19.55 -4.74
C GLN A 140 -0.05 18.44 -5.81
N GLY A 141 -1.29 18.13 -6.15
CA GLY A 141 -1.65 17.12 -7.16
C GLY A 141 -1.54 15.66 -6.70
N LYS A 142 -1.18 15.39 -5.45
CA LYS A 142 -1.16 14.03 -4.88
C LYS A 142 -2.54 13.62 -4.40
N LEU A 143 -2.84 12.32 -4.35
CA LEU A 143 -4.09 11.82 -3.78
C LEU A 143 -4.19 12.21 -2.29
N ALA A 144 -5.32 12.81 -1.92
CA ALA A 144 -5.70 13.05 -0.54
C ALA A 144 -6.18 11.73 0.10
N ARG A 145 -5.24 10.87 0.50
CA ARG A 145 -5.50 9.49 0.98
C ARG A 145 -6.61 9.38 2.04
N SER A 146 -6.64 10.28 3.02
CA SER A 146 -7.68 10.29 4.07
C SER A 146 -9.07 10.58 3.52
N GLN A 147 -9.17 11.51 2.56
CA GLN A 147 -10.43 11.84 1.90
C GLN A 147 -10.87 10.73 0.94
N ALA A 148 -9.94 10.18 0.15
CA ALA A 148 -10.19 9.05 -0.73
C ALA A 148 -10.67 7.81 0.04
N MET A 149 -10.06 7.52 1.20
CA MET A 149 -10.47 6.42 2.06
C MET A 149 -11.92 6.59 2.52
N LYS A 150 -12.30 7.78 2.97
CA LYS A 150 -13.69 8.07 3.36
C LYS A 150 -14.65 8.01 2.17
N LEU A 151 -14.24 8.48 1.00
CA LEU A 151 -15.10 8.50 -0.18
C LEU A 151 -15.38 7.09 -0.70
N TYR A 152 -14.39 6.21 -0.67
CA TYR A 152 -14.44 4.93 -1.37
C TYR A 152 -14.51 3.68 -0.47
N PHE A 153 -14.17 3.79 0.82
CA PHE A 153 -14.04 2.64 1.73
C PHE A 153 -14.81 2.81 3.05
N THR A 154 -15.80 3.70 3.13
CA THR A 154 -16.63 3.84 4.35
C THR A 154 -17.60 2.67 4.51
N THR A 155 -17.86 2.28 5.76
CA THR A 155 -18.65 1.12 6.21
C THR A 155 -20.03 0.97 5.54
N GLU A 156 -20.66 2.06 5.10
CA GLU A 156 -21.96 2.04 4.42
C GLU A 156 -21.86 1.69 2.92
N LEU A 157 -20.69 1.89 2.30
CA LEU A 157 -20.43 1.57 0.88
C LEU A 157 -19.98 0.13 0.64
N ALA A 158 -19.59 -0.61 1.68
CA ALA A 158 -19.44 -2.07 1.62
C ALA A 158 -20.76 -2.78 1.25
N THR A 159 -21.89 -2.09 1.41
CA THR A 159 -23.23 -2.58 1.07
C THR A 159 -23.60 -2.39 -0.41
N ALA A 160 -22.83 -1.59 -1.17
CA ALA A 160 -23.19 -1.18 -2.53
C ALA A 160 -22.63 -2.07 -3.65
N HIS A 161 -22.00 -3.22 -3.34
CA HIS A 161 -21.35 -4.11 -4.33
C HIS A 161 -20.19 -3.47 -5.11
N THR A 162 -19.68 -2.31 -4.66
CA THR A 162 -18.63 -1.54 -5.35
C THR A 162 -17.22 -1.83 -4.83
N VAL A 163 -17.12 -2.36 -3.61
CA VAL A 163 -15.86 -2.74 -2.96
C VAL A 163 -15.84 -4.25 -2.74
N GLU A 164 -14.85 -4.92 -3.33
CA GLU A 164 -14.60 -6.33 -3.05
C GLU A 164 -13.78 -6.49 -1.78
N ILE A 165 -14.14 -7.48 -0.96
CA ILE A 165 -13.51 -7.74 0.33
C ILE A 165 -12.96 -9.15 0.35
N TRP A 166 -11.66 -9.29 0.62
CA TRP A 166 -11.05 -10.58 0.87
C TRP A 166 -11.46 -11.07 2.26
N ARG A 167 -12.18 -12.19 2.30
CA ARG A 167 -12.53 -12.86 3.54
C ARG A 167 -11.51 -13.97 3.79
N PHE A 168 -10.81 -13.87 4.91
CA PHE A 168 -9.90 -14.92 5.34
C PHE A 168 -10.74 -16.07 5.91
N ASN A 169 -10.53 -17.27 5.40
CA ASN A 169 -11.05 -18.46 6.07
C ASN A 169 -10.12 -18.79 7.25
N VAL A 170 -10.70 -19.13 8.40
CA VAL A 170 -9.97 -19.50 9.62
C VAL A 170 -8.97 -20.64 9.37
N GLU A 171 -9.24 -21.52 8.40
CA GLU A 171 -8.34 -22.63 8.00
C GLU A 171 -7.14 -22.19 7.13
N GLU A 172 -7.31 -21.21 6.24
CA GLU A 172 -6.19 -20.60 5.50
C GLU A 172 -5.29 -19.79 6.44
N MET A 173 -5.84 -19.41 7.59
CA MET A 173 -5.16 -18.68 8.64
C MET A 173 -4.39 -19.59 9.62
N ASN A 174 -4.22 -20.89 9.35
CA ASN A 174 -3.47 -21.82 10.19
C ASN A 174 -2.00 -21.95 9.74
N PRO A 175 -1.06 -21.17 10.29
CA PRO A 175 0.34 -21.39 10.00
C PRO A 175 0.75 -22.65 10.74
N ARG A 176 1.22 -23.67 10.01
CA ARG A 176 1.78 -24.87 10.66
C ARG A 176 2.96 -24.53 11.60
N LYS A 177 3.52 -23.31 11.51
CA LYS A 177 4.47 -22.69 12.46
C LYS A 177 4.33 -21.16 12.47
N ALA A 178 4.42 -20.52 13.64
CA ALA A 178 4.15 -19.10 13.88
C ALA A 178 4.95 -18.07 13.04
N TRP A 179 5.91 -18.49 12.21
CA TRP A 179 6.78 -17.63 11.40
C TRP A 179 6.78 -17.98 9.91
N ASP A 180 5.91 -18.87 9.45
CA ASP A 180 5.94 -19.41 8.08
C ASP A 180 4.70 -18.95 7.29
N TRP A 181 4.80 -17.78 6.65
CA TRP A 181 3.74 -17.14 5.86
C TRP A 181 4.20 -16.75 4.45
N GLY A 182 4.75 -17.73 3.73
CA GLY A 182 4.92 -17.65 2.28
C GLY A 182 6.29 -17.15 1.84
N GLY A 183 7.17 -18.11 1.54
CA GLY A 183 8.18 -17.94 0.49
C GLY A 183 9.55 -17.45 0.93
N VAL A 184 10.10 -17.98 2.02
CA VAL A 184 11.57 -18.00 2.18
C VAL A 184 12.01 -19.45 2.10
N ALA A 185 12.54 -19.81 0.93
CA ALA A 185 13.43 -20.94 0.75
C ALA A 185 14.78 -20.37 0.32
#